data_AF-A0A962VB70-F1
#
_entry.id   AF-A0A962VB70-F1
#
_cell.length_a   1.000
_cell.length_b   1.000
_cell.length_c   1.000
_cell.angle_alpha   90.00
_cell.angle_beta   90.00
_cell.angle_gamma   90.00
#
_symmetry.space_group_name_H-M   'P 1'
#
loop_
_entity.id
_entity.type
_entity.pdbx_description
1 polymer ?
#
loop_
_entity_poly.entity_id
_entity_poly.type
_entity_poly.pdbx_seq_one_letter_code
_entity_poly.pdbx_strand_id
1 'polypeptide(L)'
;VTAGLVRFASEQAGALIEHLGGAKPAPLPGWRMKVLDGNWLSGREHRLKELRTLGGAPLPGKSVAVFDPALEVFTDLFPCEDAYTQERALLSAVVNTVQAGELWLGDRNFCTRAF
;
A
#
# COMPACT_ATOMS: atom_id res chain seq x y z
N VAL A 1 11.17 0.52 4.02
CA VAL A 1 10.87 -0.66 3.17
C VAL A 1 10.75 -0.18 1.75
N THR A 2 11.34 -0.85 0.77
CA THR A 2 11.31 -0.45 -0.65
C THR A 2 10.23 -1.22 -1.41
N ALA A 3 9.70 -0.64 -2.49
CA ALA A 3 8.69 -1.29 -3.34
C ALA A 3 9.16 -2.64 -3.90
N GLY A 4 10.41 -2.71 -4.38
CA GLY A 4 10.99 -3.93 -4.92
C GLY A 4 11.08 -5.07 -3.90
N LEU A 5 11.34 -4.77 -2.62
CA LEU A 5 11.38 -5.78 -1.57
C LEU A 5 9.98 -6.37 -1.31
N VAL A 6 8.94 -5.52 -1.31
CA VAL A 6 7.55 -5.98 -1.13
C VAL A 6 7.14 -6.88 -2.28
N ARG A 7 7.41 -6.49 -3.53
CA ARG A 7 7.11 -7.30 -4.72
C ARG A 7 7.83 -8.65 -4.68
N PHE A 8 9.14 -8.64 -4.42
CA PHE A 8 9.92 -9.86 -4.29
C PHE A 8 9.35 -10.77 -3.19
N ALA A 9 9.12 -10.24 -1.98
CA ALA A 9 8.58 -11.03 -0.88
C ALA A 9 7.19 -11.59 -1.20
N SER A 10 6.34 -10.79 -1.86
CA SER A 10 5.02 -11.22 -2.30
C SER A 10 5.07 -12.33 -3.34
N GLU A 11 6.00 -12.28 -4.29
CA GLU A 11 6.18 -13.33 -5.30
C GLU A 11 6.61 -14.65 -4.64
N GLN A 12 7.59 -14.59 -3.73
CA GLN A 12 8.05 -15.78 -3.01
C GLN A 12 6.94 -16.36 -2.12
N ALA A 13 6.24 -15.50 -1.37
CA ALA A 13 5.14 -15.94 -0.50
C ALA A 13 3.96 -16.49 -1.31
N GLY A 14 3.56 -15.80 -2.39
CA GLY A 14 2.47 -16.23 -3.27
C GLY A 14 2.72 -17.60 -3.87
N ALA A 15 3.92 -17.83 -4.40
CA ALA A 15 4.29 -19.14 -4.95
C ALA A 15 4.19 -20.27 -3.91
N LEU A 16 4.62 -20.01 -2.67
CA LEU A 16 4.52 -20.99 -1.59
C LEU A 16 3.06 -21.23 -1.16
N ILE A 17 2.26 -20.17 -1.03
CA ILE A 17 0.85 -20.26 -0.64
C ILE A 17 0.05 -21.06 -1.67
N GLU A 18 0.27 -20.79 -2.96
CA GLU A 18 -0.36 -21.53 -4.05
C GLU A 18 0.08 -23.00 -4.05
N HIS A 19 1.38 -23.27 -3.90
CA HIS A 19 1.90 -24.64 -3.84
C HIS A 19 1.31 -25.45 -2.69
N LEU A 20 1.08 -24.81 -1.55
CA LEU A 20 0.48 -25.44 -0.36
C LEU A 20 -1.06 -25.46 -0.41
N GLY A 21 -1.70 -24.89 -1.44
CA GLY A 21 -3.15 -24.74 -1.51
C GLY A 21 -3.74 -23.84 -0.42
N GLY A 22 -2.93 -22.93 0.13
CA GLY A 22 -3.29 -22.06 1.25
C GLY A 22 -4.08 -20.80 0.86
N ALA A 23 -4.28 -20.56 -0.44
CA ALA A 23 -5.02 -19.40 -0.92
C ALA A 23 -6.47 -19.41 -0.41
N LYS A 24 -6.94 -18.25 0.04
CA LYS A 24 -8.33 -18.04 0.43
C LYS A 24 -9.22 -17.92 -0.82
N PRO A 25 -10.50 -18.31 -0.72
CA PRO A 25 -11.47 -18.04 -1.77
C PRO A 25 -11.51 -16.54 -2.10
N ALA A 26 -11.57 -16.21 -3.39
CA ALA A 26 -11.77 -14.84 -3.82
C ALA A 26 -13.09 -14.31 -3.23
N PRO A 27 -13.10 -13.12 -2.60
CA PRO A 27 -14.33 -12.55 -2.04
C PRO A 27 -15.42 -12.31 -3.09
N LEU A 28 -15.04 -12.10 -4.35
CA LEU A 28 -15.94 -11.99 -5.50
C LEU A 28 -15.52 -12.98 -6.59
N PRO A 29 -16.39 -13.94 -6.98
CA PRO A 29 -16.07 -14.89 -8.04
C PRO A 29 -15.72 -14.21 -9.37
N GLY A 30 -14.69 -14.71 -10.05
CA GLY A 30 -14.23 -14.19 -11.35
C GLY A 30 -13.37 -12.94 -11.30
N TRP A 31 -13.11 -12.38 -10.11
CA TRP A 31 -12.30 -11.18 -9.93
C TRP A 31 -11.17 -11.41 -8.93
N ARG A 32 -9.98 -10.89 -9.24
CA ARG A 32 -8.89 -10.79 -8.26
C ARG A 32 -9.04 -9.48 -7.49
N MET A 33 -9.40 -9.57 -6.21
CA MET A 33 -9.57 -8.39 -5.38
C MET A 33 -8.22 -7.85 -4.90
N LYS A 34 -8.07 -6.52 -4.92
CA LYS A 34 -6.94 -5.78 -4.37
C LYS A 34 -7.47 -4.69 -3.43
N VAL A 35 -6.86 -4.54 -2.26
CA VAL A 35 -7.23 -3.51 -1.28
C VAL A 35 -6.11 -2.50 -1.18
N LEU A 36 -6.44 -1.24 -1.40
CA LEU A 36 -5.53 -0.10 -1.36
C LEU A 36 -5.72 0.66 -0.05
N ASP A 37 -4.63 0.87 0.69
CA ASP A 37 -4.68 1.64 1.93
C ASP A 37 -3.40 2.45 2.15
N GLY A 38 -3.56 3.58 2.85
CA GLY A 38 -2.47 4.47 3.22
C GLY A 38 -1.94 4.18 4.62
N ASN A 39 -0.62 4.33 4.80
CA ASN A 39 0.01 4.17 6.10
C ASN A 39 1.11 5.21 6.31
N TRP A 40 1.11 5.87 7.46
CA TRP A 40 2.25 6.70 7.88
C TRP A 40 3.40 5.81 8.33
N LEU A 41 4.61 6.16 7.89
CA LEU A 41 5.80 5.52 8.40
C LEU A 41 5.99 5.93 9.86
N SER A 42 6.31 4.97 10.72
CA SER A 42 6.47 5.24 12.15
C SER A 42 7.61 6.25 12.38
N GLY A 43 7.28 7.36 13.02
CA GLY A 43 8.24 8.40 13.41
C GLY A 43 9.31 7.85 14.34
N ARG A 44 10.58 8.12 14.02
CA ARG A 44 11.74 7.69 14.84
C ARG A 44 12.50 8.88 15.45
N GLU A 45 12.31 10.10 14.94
CA GLU A 45 13.08 11.28 15.36
C GLU A 45 12.24 12.32 16.10
N HIS A 46 12.02 12.13 17.39
CA HIS A 46 11.34 13.11 18.25
C HIS A 46 12.18 14.36 18.60
N ARG A 47 13.39 14.53 18.03
CA ARG A 47 14.41 15.45 18.57
C ARG A 47 14.98 16.46 17.58
N LEU A 48 14.36 16.67 16.43
CA LEU A 48 14.72 17.80 15.56
C LEU A 48 14.62 19.11 16.34
N LYS A 49 15.68 19.92 16.33
CA LYS A 49 15.78 21.14 17.15
C LYS A 49 14.68 22.13 16.79
N GLU A 50 14.36 22.18 15.51
CA GLU A 50 13.38 23.02 14.84
C GLU A 50 11.94 22.71 15.32
N LEU A 51 11.68 21.48 15.78
CA LEU A 51 10.35 21.02 16.18
C LEU A 51 10.12 21.05 17.70
N ARG A 52 11.09 21.51 18.51
CA ARG A 52 10.99 21.49 19.99
C ARG A 52 9.86 22.35 20.57
N THR A 53 9.39 23.33 19.81
CA THR A 53 8.25 24.19 20.18
C THR A 53 6.91 23.63 19.70
N LEU A 54 6.93 22.58 18.88
CA LEU A 54 5.75 21.93 18.33
C LEU A 54 5.48 20.63 19.10
N GLY A 55 4.22 20.34 19.41
CA GLY A 55 3.84 19.16 20.20
C GLY A 55 3.93 17.82 19.45
N GLY A 56 4.25 17.84 18.16
CA GLY A 56 4.24 16.67 17.28
C GLY A 56 5.64 16.25 16.83
N ALA A 57 5.84 14.93 16.68
CA ALA A 57 7.02 14.39 16.01
C ALA A 57 6.93 14.63 14.49
N PRO A 58 8.06 14.80 13.79
CA PRO A 58 8.07 14.82 12.33
C PRO A 58 7.54 13.49 11.80
N LEU A 59 6.70 13.57 10.78
CA LEU A 59 6.27 12.39 10.04
C LEU A 59 7.36 12.07 8.99
N PRO A 60 8.02 10.90 9.05
CA PRO A 60 9.20 10.60 8.24
C PRO A 60 8.88 10.23 6.79
N GLY A 61 7.59 10.07 6.49
CA GLY A 61 7.06 9.69 5.19
C GLY A 61 5.76 8.94 5.38
N LYS A 62 5.21 8.50 4.27
CA LYS A 62 4.02 7.66 4.20
C LYS A 62 4.14 6.71 3.02
N SER A 63 3.21 5.79 2.92
CA SER A 63 3.14 4.85 1.82
C SER A 63 1.70 4.50 1.53
N VAL A 64 1.41 4.11 0.29
CA VAL A 64 0.18 3.41 -0.05
C VAL A 64 0.54 1.96 -0.36
N ALA A 65 -0.13 1.00 0.26
CA ALA A 65 0.14 -0.42 0.09
C ALA A 65 -1.05 -1.12 -0.59
N VAL A 66 -0.75 -2.19 -1.33
CA VAL A 66 -1.76 -3.01 -2.02
C VAL A 66 -1.80 -4.39 -1.39
N PHE A 67 -2.90 -4.73 -0.74
CA PHE A 67 -3.12 -6.02 -0.12
C PHE A 67 -3.95 -6.93 -1.03
N ASP A 68 -3.56 -8.21 -1.13
CA ASP A 68 -4.29 -9.26 -1.84
C ASP A 68 -4.96 -10.18 -0.82
N PRO A 69 -6.30 -10.13 -0.66
CA PRO A 69 -7.01 -10.93 0.33
C PRO A 69 -6.98 -12.44 0.06
N ALA A 70 -6.81 -12.86 -1.19
CA ALA A 70 -6.77 -14.28 -1.52
C ALA A 70 -5.44 -14.91 -1.06
N LEU A 71 -4.35 -14.15 -1.18
CA LEU A 71 -3.02 -14.59 -0.75
C LEU A 71 -2.67 -14.13 0.67
N GLU A 72 -3.46 -13.23 1.27
CA GLU A 72 -3.17 -12.59 2.55
C GLU A 72 -1.78 -11.90 2.61
N VAL A 73 -1.36 -11.30 1.51
CA VAL A 73 -0.05 -10.60 1.40
C VAL A 73 -0.16 -9.21 0.82
N PHE A 74 0.79 -8.34 1.17
CA PHE A 74 1.00 -7.08 0.47
C PHE A 74 1.77 -7.32 -0.83
N THR A 75 1.17 -6.96 -1.96
CA THR A 75 1.68 -7.22 -3.32
C THR A 75 2.43 -6.04 -3.92
N ASP A 76 2.11 -4.82 -3.49
CA ASP A 76 2.84 -3.62 -3.93
C ASP A 76 2.89 -2.56 -2.83
N LEU A 77 3.83 -1.63 -2.96
CA LEU A 77 4.04 -0.52 -2.05
C LEU A 77 4.51 0.72 -2.81
N PHE A 78 3.83 1.83 -2.58
CA PHE A 78 4.12 3.14 -3.15
C PHE A 78 4.63 4.07 -2.05
N PRO A 79 5.96 4.20 -1.85
CA PRO A 79 6.52 5.07 -0.82
C PRO A 79 6.44 6.55 -1.22
N CYS A 80 6.34 7.42 -0.22
CA CYS A 80 6.35 8.87 -0.38
C CYS A 80 7.09 9.51 0.80
N GLU A 81 8.22 10.16 0.51
CA GLU A 81 9.05 10.83 1.52
C GLU A 81 8.34 12.03 2.14
N ASP A 82 7.51 12.73 1.36
CA ASP A 82 6.68 13.80 1.87
C ASP A 82 5.44 13.24 2.58
N ALA A 83 5.54 13.13 3.91
CA ALA A 83 4.46 12.67 4.77
C ALA A 83 3.23 13.60 4.82
N TYR A 84 3.39 14.87 4.41
CA TYR A 84 2.35 15.89 4.50
C TYR A 84 1.57 16.04 3.19
N THR A 85 2.14 15.56 2.07
CA THR A 85 1.37 15.35 0.83
C THR A 85 0.18 14.43 1.11
N GLN A 86 -0.93 14.58 0.38
CA GLN A 86 -2.07 13.67 0.52
C GLN A 86 -1.83 12.36 -0.25
N GLU A 87 -2.17 11.20 0.31
CA GLU A 87 -1.93 9.85 -0.29
C GLU A 87 -2.48 9.67 -1.70
N ARG A 88 -3.56 10.36 -2.06
CA ARG A 88 -4.11 10.39 -3.43
C ARG A 88 -3.13 10.88 -4.49
N ALA A 89 -2.10 11.63 -4.11
CA ALA A 89 -1.04 12.03 -5.03
C ALA A 89 -0.33 10.80 -5.64
N LEU A 90 -0.31 9.67 -4.91
CA LEU A 90 0.28 8.41 -5.36
C LEU A 90 -0.66 7.59 -6.24
N LEU A 91 -1.94 7.96 -6.35
CA LEU A 91 -2.95 7.15 -7.04
C LEU A 91 -2.67 7.05 -8.55
N SER A 92 -2.03 8.06 -9.14
CA SER A 92 -1.54 7.99 -10.53
C SER A 92 -0.55 6.85 -10.76
N ALA A 93 0.35 6.59 -9.81
CA ALA A 93 1.29 5.48 -9.87
C ALA A 93 0.58 4.13 -9.66
N VAL A 94 -0.41 4.09 -8.77
CA VAL A 94 -1.24 2.89 -8.52
C VAL A 94 -2.00 2.48 -9.77
N VAL A 95 -2.65 3.42 -10.46
CA VAL A 95 -3.43 3.15 -11.68
C VAL A 95 -2.60 2.47 -12.77
N ASN A 96 -1.30 2.80 -12.87
CA ASN A 96 -0.39 2.16 -13.84
C ASN A 96 -0.10 0.69 -13.53
N THR A 97 -0.47 0.19 -12.35
CA THR A 97 -0.28 -1.21 -11.94
C THR A 97 -1.55 -2.05 -12.03
N VAL A 98 -2.71 -1.42 -12.28
CA VAL A 98 -4.00 -2.11 -12.37
C VAL A 98 -4.03 -3.01 -13.60
N GLN A 99 -4.45 -4.26 -13.41
CA GLN A 99 -4.59 -5.24 -14.48
C GLN A 99 -6.06 -5.56 -14.78
N ALA A 100 -6.33 -6.00 -16.00
CA ALA A 100 -7.65 -6.49 -16.38
C ALA A 100 -8.02 -7.73 -15.54
N GLY A 101 -9.29 -7.80 -15.10
CA GLY A 101 -9.77 -8.87 -14.22
C GLY A 101 -9.49 -8.63 -12.73
N GLU A 102 -8.90 -7.49 -12.36
CA GLU A 102 -8.77 -7.06 -10.97
C GLU A 102 -9.90 -6.13 -10.54
N LEU A 103 -10.33 -6.29 -9.29
CA LEU A 103 -11.25 -5.39 -8.60
C LEU A 103 -10.47 -4.67 -7.49
N TRP A 104 -10.36 -3.35 -7.59
CA TRP A 104 -9.64 -2.53 -6.62
C TRP A 104 -10.60 -1.86 -5.65
N LEU A 105 -10.34 -2.06 -4.35
CA LEU A 105 -11.07 -1.45 -3.24
C LEU A 105 -10.19 -0.42 -2.56
N GLY A 106 -10.75 0.75 -2.29
CA GLY A 106 -10.13 1.79 -1.48
C GLY A 106 -11.22 2.58 -0.75
N ASP A 107 -10.83 3.30 0.30
CA ASP A 107 -11.75 4.16 1.03
C ASP A 107 -12.08 5.45 0.26
N ARG A 108 -12.83 6.36 0.90
CA ARG A 108 -13.22 7.63 0.30
C ARG A 108 -12.04 8.54 -0.08
N ASN A 109 -10.85 8.35 0.49
CA ASN A 109 -9.70 9.20 0.21
C ASN A 109 -9.15 8.96 -1.20
N PHE A 110 -9.38 7.78 -1.77
CA PHE A 110 -9.01 7.42 -3.14
C PHE A 110 -10.11 7.71 -4.17
N CYS A 111 -11.28 8.20 -3.74
CA CYS A 111 -12.32 8.68 -4.63
C CYS A 111 -11.96 10.08 -5.15
N THR A 112 -11.24 10.16 -6.26
CA THR A 112 -10.83 11.42 -6.89
C THR A 112 -11.40 11.58 -8.30
N ARG A 113 -11.37 12.82 -8.81
CA ARG A 113 -11.84 13.16 -10.17
C ARG A 113 -10.78 13.04 -11.26
N ALA A 114 -9.51 13.04 -10.88
CA ALA A 114 -8.51 12.50 -11.79
C ALA A 114 -8.86 11.02 -11.94
N PHE A 115 -8.81 10.49 -13.17
CA PHE A 115 -9.24 9.15 -13.62
C PHE A 115 -10.75 8.87 -13.56
#